data_AF-A0A2E2WEU1-F1
#
_entry.id   AF-A0A2E2WEU1-F1
#
_cell.length_a   1.000
_cell.length_b   1.000
_cell.length_c   1.000
_cell.angle_alpha   90.00
_cell.angle_beta   90.00
_cell.angle_gamma   90.00
#
_symmetry.space_group_name_H-M   'P 1'
#
loop_
_entity.id
_entity.type
_entity.pdbx_description
1 polymer ?
#
loop_
_entity_poly.entity_id
_entity_poly.type
_entity_poly.pdbx_seq_one_letter_code
_entity_poly.pdbx_strand_id
1 'polypeptide(L)'
;MNDSSTKVINLAERRAQRERQAASVPIPGWLVWLHCPKCETTEYTEILMSEGRNHKCGTLVEEKEVPIDVRAEYTISLRNLEILDNLLESQTPSRLLGRFLKTSRDALEQLRAVEEEYQRRMLIIAGTNEVMPYPENWTPETAGMEVEVLQPPGLMLTEARQPQLHLSPPDQTA
;
A
#
# COMPACT_ATOMS: atom_id res chain seq x y z
N MET A 1 -20.87 -7.97 50.70
CA MET A 1 -21.57 -8.92 49.81
C MET A 1 -20.89 -8.83 48.46
N ASN A 2 -20.14 -9.87 48.09
CA ASN A 2 -19.44 -9.96 46.81
C ASN A 2 -20.47 -10.19 45.71
N ASP A 3 -20.71 -9.17 44.90
CA ASP A 3 -21.44 -9.34 43.64
C ASP A 3 -20.44 -9.65 42.53
N SER A 4 -19.82 -10.83 42.64
CA SER A 4 -19.05 -11.41 41.53
C SER A 4 -20.05 -12.03 40.56
N SER A 5 -20.72 -11.19 39.77
CA SER A 5 -21.48 -11.64 38.62
C SER A 5 -20.49 -12.23 37.61
N THR A 6 -20.28 -13.54 37.70
CA THR A 6 -19.53 -14.31 36.71
C THR A 6 -20.26 -14.16 35.37
N LYS A 7 -19.88 -13.16 34.56
CA LYS A 7 -20.35 -13.02 33.19
C LYS A 7 -20.01 -14.32 32.48
N VAL A 8 -21.03 -15.14 32.19
CA VAL A 8 -20.91 -16.31 31.33
C VAL A 8 -20.61 -15.76 29.94
N ILE A 9 -19.33 -15.58 29.63
CA ILE A 9 -18.90 -15.08 28.33
C ILE A 9 -19.32 -16.12 27.30
N ASN A 10 -20.24 -15.74 26.41
CA ASN A 10 -20.78 -16.63 25.40
C ASN A 10 -19.63 -17.12 24.50
N LEU A 11 -19.59 -18.42 24.17
CA LEU A 11 -18.57 -18.99 23.28
C LEU A 11 -18.53 -18.24 21.93
N ALA A 12 -19.68 -17.76 21.45
CA ALA A 12 -19.78 -16.93 20.26
C ALA A 12 -19.09 -15.57 20.43
N GLU A 13 -19.26 -14.92 21.59
CA GLU A 13 -18.57 -13.66 21.90
C GLU A 13 -17.06 -13.85 21.98
N ARG A 14 -16.59 -14.94 22.59
CA ARG A 14 -15.15 -15.27 22.62
C ARG A 14 -14.57 -15.54 21.24
N ARG A 15 -15.30 -16.22 20.36
CA ARG A 15 -14.87 -16.44 18.96
C ARG A 15 -14.79 -15.13 18.20
N ALA A 16 -15.85 -14.32 18.25
CA ALA A 16 -15.88 -13.01 17.60
C ALA A 16 -14.80 -12.06 18.14
N GLN A 17 -14.44 -12.15 19.43
CA GLN A 17 -13.36 -11.38 20.01
C GLN A 17 -11.99 -11.86 19.51
N ARG A 18 -11.76 -13.18 19.42
CA ARG A 18 -10.52 -13.75 18.87
C ARG A 18 -10.36 -13.45 17.39
N GLU A 19 -11.44 -13.52 16.62
CA GLU A 19 -11.45 -13.15 15.19
C GLU A 19 -11.12 -11.68 15.00
N ARG A 20 -11.74 -10.79 15.80
CA ARG A 20 -11.40 -9.35 15.79
C ARG A 20 -9.94 -9.09 16.17
N GLN A 21 -9.44 -9.79 17.19
CA GLN A 21 -8.04 -9.68 17.60
C GLN A 21 -7.10 -10.16 16.49
N ALA A 22 -7.36 -11.31 15.89
CA ALA A 22 -6.58 -11.85 14.77
C ALA A 22 -6.61 -10.92 13.54
N ALA A 23 -7.76 -10.30 13.26
CA ALA A 23 -7.94 -9.35 12.17
C ALA A 23 -7.19 -8.01 12.38
N SER A 24 -6.77 -7.74 13.62
CA SER A 24 -6.01 -6.54 14.01
C SER A 24 -4.50 -6.75 14.15
N VAL A 25 -3.98 -7.95 13.83
CA VAL A 25 -2.55 -8.25 13.93
C VAL A 25 -1.82 -7.85 12.63
N PRO A 26 -0.77 -7.02 12.71
CA PRO A 26 0.10 -6.71 11.58
C PRO A 26 0.72 -7.96 10.96
N ILE A 27 0.87 -7.96 9.64
CA ILE A 27 1.63 -9.01 8.94
C ILE A 27 2.97 -8.40 8.57
N PRO A 28 4.08 -8.78 9.22
CA PRO A 28 5.39 -8.20 8.91
C PRO A 28 5.83 -8.62 7.51
N GLY A 29 6.34 -7.67 6.75
CA GLY A 29 6.99 -7.90 5.46
C GLY A 29 8.03 -6.83 5.18
N TRP A 30 8.68 -6.95 4.02
CA TRP A 30 9.71 -6.01 3.60
C TRP A 30 9.51 -5.63 2.14
N LEU A 31 9.70 -4.34 1.86
CA LEU A 31 10.02 -3.85 0.53
C LEU A 31 11.51 -3.51 0.48
N VAL A 32 12.06 -3.45 -0.72
CA VAL A 32 13.43 -3.05 -0.98
C VAL A 32 13.38 -1.80 -1.85
N TRP A 33 13.82 -0.68 -1.31
CA TRP A 33 14.05 0.53 -2.08
C TRP A 33 15.31 0.39 -2.91
N LEU A 34 15.25 0.90 -4.13
CA LEU A 34 16.25 0.79 -5.17
C LEU A 34 16.63 2.20 -5.61
N HIS A 35 17.79 2.71 -5.18
CA HIS A 35 18.28 4.02 -5.58
C HIS A 35 19.44 3.93 -6.56
N CYS A 36 19.33 4.63 -7.68
CA CYS A 36 20.43 4.78 -8.63
C CYS A 36 21.10 6.14 -8.43
N PRO A 37 22.33 6.21 -7.88
CA PRO A 37 22.98 7.48 -7.57
C PRO A 37 23.35 8.29 -8.83
N LYS A 38 23.49 7.63 -9.99
CA LYS A 38 23.80 8.30 -11.26
C LYS A 38 22.58 8.92 -11.95
N CYS A 39 21.42 8.28 -11.84
CA CYS A 39 20.19 8.77 -12.46
C CYS A 39 19.32 9.54 -11.48
N GLU A 40 19.67 9.51 -10.18
CA GLU A 40 18.89 10.07 -9.08
C GLU A 40 17.44 9.53 -9.09
N THR A 41 17.27 8.29 -9.55
CA THR A 41 15.98 7.61 -9.62
C THR A 41 15.84 6.66 -8.44
N THR A 42 14.65 6.63 -7.85
CA THR A 42 14.34 5.72 -6.76
C THR A 42 13.08 4.93 -7.06
N GLU A 43 13.17 3.61 -6.93
CA GLU A 43 12.09 2.65 -7.16
C GLU A 43 11.98 1.71 -5.95
N TYR A 44 10.99 0.81 -5.94
CA TYR A 44 10.91 -0.24 -4.92
C TYR A 44 10.53 -1.59 -5.53
N THR A 45 10.94 -2.67 -4.86
CA THR A 45 10.66 -4.06 -5.23
C THR A 45 10.44 -4.92 -3.99
N GLU A 46 9.83 -6.08 -4.17
CA GLU A 46 9.62 -7.11 -3.15
C GLU A 46 10.80 -8.10 -3.04
N ILE A 47 11.80 -8.00 -3.92
CA ILE A 47 12.92 -8.95 -4.02
C ILE A 47 14.23 -8.27 -3.67
N LEU A 48 14.95 -8.79 -2.67
CA LEU A 48 16.36 -8.46 -2.43
C LEU A 48 17.26 -9.29 -3.36
N MET A 49 18.25 -8.66 -4.01
CA MET A 49 19.24 -9.39 -4.82
C MET A 49 20.59 -9.42 -4.11
N SER A 50 21.10 -10.62 -3.80
CA SER A 50 22.34 -10.82 -3.05
C SER A 50 23.59 -10.24 -3.73
N GLU A 51 23.60 -10.21 -5.06
CA GLU A 51 24.70 -9.66 -5.87
C GLU A 51 24.47 -8.19 -6.26
N GLY A 52 23.41 -7.57 -5.73
CA GLY A 52 22.91 -6.28 -6.17
C GLY A 52 22.34 -6.32 -7.59
N ARG A 53 21.87 -5.16 -8.06
CA ARG A 53 21.32 -5.00 -9.41
C ARG A 53 21.84 -3.75 -10.09
N ASN A 54 21.98 -3.80 -11.41
CA ASN A 54 22.39 -2.64 -12.19
C ASN A 54 21.16 -1.92 -12.73
N HIS A 55 21.12 -0.60 -12.55
CA HIS A 55 20.17 0.26 -13.25
C HIS A 55 20.46 0.24 -14.77
N LYS A 56 19.49 0.62 -15.60
CA LYS A 56 19.64 0.67 -17.08
C LYS A 56 20.84 1.51 -17.54
N CYS A 57 21.26 2.47 -16.74
CA CYS A 57 22.45 3.30 -17.00
C CYS A 57 23.79 2.61 -16.72
N GLY A 58 23.79 1.35 -16.26
CA GLY A 58 24.96 0.55 -15.92
C GLY A 58 25.54 0.79 -14.52
N THR A 59 24.88 1.60 -13.69
CA THR A 59 25.31 1.87 -12.30
C THR A 59 24.68 0.87 -11.35
N LEU A 60 25.45 0.38 -10.37
CA LEU A 60 24.95 -0.48 -9.31
C LEU A 60 23.95 0.31 -8.45
N VAL A 61 22.79 -0.29 -8.20
CA VAL A 61 21.71 0.27 -7.40
C VAL A 61 22.01 0.05 -5.92
N GLU A 62 21.75 1.07 -5.12
CA GLU A 62 21.75 0.99 -3.67
C GLU A 62 20.41 0.41 -3.22
N GLU A 63 20.47 -0.74 -2.54
CA GLU A 63 19.28 -1.45 -2.03
C GLU A 63 19.11 -1.16 -0.53
N LYS A 64 17.89 -0.80 -0.11
CA LYS A 64 17.53 -0.60 1.31
C LYS A 64 16.24 -1.32 1.64
N GLU A 65 16.29 -2.26 2.58
CA GLU A 65 15.10 -2.90 3.10
C GLU A 65 14.28 -1.93 3.96
N VAL A 66 12.97 -1.95 3.75
CA VAL A 66 12.00 -1.14 4.46
C VAL A 66 10.92 -2.06 5.01
N PRO A 67 10.78 -2.15 6.34
CA PRO A 67 9.75 -2.96 6.96
C PRO A 67 8.38 -2.37 6.65
N ILE A 68 7.42 -3.24 6.34
CA ILE A 68 6.03 -2.89 6.10
C ILE A 68 5.09 -3.76 6.92
N ASP A 69 3.92 -3.22 7.24
CA ASP A 69 2.76 -4.04 7.59
C ASP A 69 2.01 -4.39 6.30
N VAL A 70 2.20 -5.61 5.82
CA VAL A 70 1.60 -6.12 4.58
C VAL A 70 0.07 -6.03 4.63
N ARG A 71 -0.53 -6.21 5.82
CA ARG A 71 -1.98 -6.08 5.98
C ARG A 71 -2.42 -4.63 5.78
N ALA A 72 -1.68 -3.68 6.33
CA ALA A 72 -1.96 -2.26 6.17
C ALA A 72 -1.84 -1.85 4.70
N GLU A 73 -0.72 -2.21 4.05
CA GLU A 73 -0.48 -1.93 2.62
C GLU A 73 -1.58 -2.52 1.73
N TYR A 74 -1.96 -3.77 1.98
CA TYR A 74 -3.05 -4.43 1.27
C TYR A 74 -4.41 -3.73 1.49
N THR A 75 -4.70 -3.34 2.73
CA THR A 75 -5.94 -2.62 3.08
C THR A 75 -6.02 -1.26 2.40
N ILE A 76 -4.91 -0.51 2.41
CA ILE A 76 -4.80 0.79 1.73
C ILE A 76 -5.00 0.62 0.23
N SER A 77 -4.38 -0.39 -0.38
CA SER A 77 -4.53 -0.66 -1.80
C SER A 77 -5.98 -1.00 -2.19
N LEU A 78 -6.71 -1.76 -1.36
CA LEU A 78 -8.13 -2.03 -1.60
C LEU A 78 -8.97 -0.75 -1.58
N ARG A 79 -8.70 0.16 -0.64
CA ARG A 79 -9.38 1.46 -0.58
C ARG A 79 -9.04 2.33 -1.79
N ASN A 80 -7.79 2.29 -2.27
CA ASN A 80 -7.38 2.97 -3.49
C ASN A 80 -8.12 2.42 -4.71
N LEU A 81 -8.29 1.09 -4.83
CA LEU A 81 -9.10 0.49 -5.90
C LEU A 81 -10.55 0.98 -5.86
N GLU A 82 -11.17 1.02 -4.67
CA GLU A 82 -12.55 1.52 -4.52
C GLU A 82 -12.68 2.98 -4.99
N ILE A 83 -11.71 3.84 -4.65
CA ILE A 83 -11.68 5.23 -5.15
C ILE A 83 -11.59 5.25 -6.68
N LEU A 84 -10.71 4.45 -7.27
CA LEU A 84 -10.50 4.39 -8.72
C LEU A 84 -11.73 3.85 -9.46
N ASP A 85 -12.36 2.80 -8.93
CA ASP A 85 -13.56 2.19 -9.49
C ASP A 85 -14.73 3.20 -9.46
N ASN A 86 -14.94 3.88 -8.33
CA ASN A 86 -15.94 4.95 -8.21
C ASN A 86 -15.69 6.10 -9.22
N LEU A 87 -14.43 6.51 -9.40
CA LEU A 87 -14.07 7.52 -10.38
C LEU A 87 -14.35 7.06 -11.81
N LEU A 88 -14.00 5.82 -12.16
CA LEU A 88 -14.25 5.22 -13.47
C LEU A 88 -15.74 5.10 -13.79
N GLU A 89 -16.58 4.77 -12.80
CA GLU A 89 -18.03 4.69 -12.92
C GLU A 89 -18.68 6.07 -13.08
N SER A 90 -18.15 7.10 -12.42
CA SER A 90 -18.70 8.46 -12.46
C SER A 90 -18.48 9.20 -13.80
N GLN A 91 -17.58 8.70 -14.66
CA GLN A 91 -17.30 9.32 -15.96
C GLN A 91 -18.43 9.01 -16.97
N THR A 92 -19.45 9.88 -17.01
CA THR A 92 -20.47 9.84 -18.08
C THR A 92 -19.94 10.48 -19.38
N PRO A 93 -20.01 9.78 -20.52
CA PRO A 93 -19.46 10.28 -21.77
C PRO A 93 -20.35 11.37 -22.38
N SER A 94 -20.00 12.63 -22.19
CA SER A 94 -20.52 13.72 -23.03
C SER A 94 -19.82 13.73 -24.40
N ARG A 95 -20.60 13.73 -25.50
CA ARG A 95 -20.10 13.65 -26.89
C ARG A 95 -19.07 14.72 -27.27
N LEU A 96 -19.03 15.88 -26.58
CA LEU A 96 -18.08 16.96 -26.87
C LEU A 96 -16.72 16.83 -26.14
N LEU A 97 -16.62 16.01 -25.08
CA LEU A 97 -15.42 15.88 -24.22
C LEU A 97 -14.69 14.55 -24.41
N GLY A 98 -15.13 13.72 -25.36
CA GLY A 98 -14.77 12.30 -25.45
C GLY A 98 -13.27 11.98 -25.57
N ARG A 99 -12.43 12.86 -26.15
CA ARG A 99 -10.97 12.60 -26.22
C ARG A 99 -10.26 12.87 -24.89
N PHE A 100 -10.60 13.95 -24.19
CA PHE A 100 -10.03 14.27 -22.87
C PHE A 100 -10.50 13.28 -21.80
N LEU A 101 -11.80 12.92 -21.83
CA LEU A 101 -12.35 11.91 -20.93
C LEU A 101 -11.72 10.53 -21.18
N LYS A 102 -11.46 10.15 -22.43
CA LYS A 102 -10.75 8.90 -22.75
C LYS A 102 -9.35 8.86 -22.16
N THR A 103 -8.54 9.91 -22.32
CA THR A 103 -7.19 9.96 -21.74
C THR A 103 -7.22 9.92 -20.20
N SER A 104 -8.23 10.54 -19.57
CA SER A 104 -8.41 10.44 -18.11
C SER A 104 -8.84 9.04 -17.65
N ARG A 105 -9.67 8.35 -18.45
CA ARG A 105 -10.09 6.98 -18.18
C ARG A 105 -8.93 6.01 -18.31
N ASP A 106 -8.15 6.09 -19.40
CA ASP A 106 -6.99 5.24 -19.64
C ASP A 106 -5.97 5.38 -18.49
N ALA A 107 -5.77 6.60 -17.97
CA ALA A 107 -4.90 6.86 -16.81
C ALA A 107 -5.44 6.22 -15.50
N LEU A 108 -6.75 6.32 -15.24
CA LEU A 108 -7.37 5.66 -14.08
C LEU A 108 -7.30 4.13 -14.19
N GLU A 109 -7.53 3.56 -15.38
CA GLU A 109 -7.39 2.13 -15.63
C GLU A 109 -5.93 1.67 -15.41
N GLN A 110 -4.95 2.48 -15.78
CA GLN A 110 -3.54 2.21 -15.49
C GLN A 110 -3.24 2.23 -14.00
N LEU A 111 -3.72 3.25 -13.25
CA LEU A 111 -3.56 3.31 -11.80
C LEU A 111 -4.20 2.10 -11.11
N ARG A 112 -5.37 1.69 -11.58
CA ARG A 112 -6.09 0.51 -11.08
C ARG A 112 -5.27 -0.75 -11.29
N ALA A 113 -4.70 -0.94 -12.48
CA ALA A 113 -3.82 -2.09 -12.76
C ALA A 113 -2.55 -2.09 -11.89
N VAL A 114 -2.00 -0.92 -11.57
CA VAL A 114 -0.86 -0.78 -10.64
C VAL A 114 -1.24 -1.22 -9.23
N GLU A 115 -2.41 -0.83 -8.73
CA GLU A 115 -2.90 -1.28 -7.41
C GLU A 115 -3.20 -2.79 -7.37
N GLU A 116 -3.79 -3.36 -8.43
CA GLU A 116 -3.99 -4.81 -8.53
C GLU A 116 -2.67 -5.59 -8.53
N GLU A 117 -1.66 -5.07 -9.23
CA GLU A 117 -0.30 -5.62 -9.20
C GLU A 117 0.29 -5.52 -7.79
N TYR A 118 0.13 -4.38 -7.13
CA TYR A 118 0.63 -4.16 -5.78
C TYR A 118 0.00 -5.13 -4.77
N GLN A 119 -1.31 -5.36 -4.86
CA GLN A 119 -2.00 -6.37 -4.05
C GLN A 119 -1.44 -7.76 -4.27
N ARG A 120 -1.22 -8.15 -5.53
CA ARG A 120 -0.62 -9.46 -5.85
C ARG A 120 0.78 -9.59 -5.23
N ARG A 121 1.58 -8.53 -5.19
CA ARG A 121 2.88 -8.52 -4.50
C ARG A 121 2.74 -8.64 -2.98
N MET A 122 1.76 -8.00 -2.36
CA MET A 122 1.49 -8.17 -0.92
C MET A 122 1.15 -9.62 -0.57
N LEU A 123 0.36 -10.30 -1.41
CA LEU A 123 0.08 -11.73 -1.24
C LEU A 123 1.36 -12.58 -1.31
N ILE A 124 2.26 -12.27 -2.25
CA ILE A 124 3.57 -12.94 -2.38
C ILE A 124 4.42 -12.72 -1.13
N ILE A 125 4.55 -11.48 -0.63
CA ILE A 125 5.33 -11.15 0.57
C ILE A 125 4.76 -11.87 1.79
N ALA A 126 3.44 -11.90 1.95
CA ALA A 126 2.79 -12.60 3.06
C ALA A 126 2.85 -14.13 2.95
N GLY A 127 3.29 -14.69 1.81
CA GLY A 127 3.37 -16.14 1.58
C GLY A 127 2.01 -16.83 1.58
N THR A 128 0.95 -16.13 1.20
CA THR A 128 -0.45 -16.61 1.24
C THR A 128 -1.21 -16.19 -0.01
N ASN A 129 -2.28 -16.93 -0.34
CA ASN A 129 -3.17 -16.57 -1.44
C ASN A 129 -4.23 -15.54 -1.03
N GLU A 130 -4.36 -15.26 0.27
CA GLU A 130 -5.36 -14.35 0.82
C GLU A 130 -4.78 -13.61 2.03
N VAL A 131 -4.98 -12.29 2.05
CA VAL A 131 -4.72 -11.42 3.19
C VAL A 131 -6.05 -10.78 3.59
N MET A 132 -6.50 -11.07 4.81
CA MET A 132 -7.68 -10.40 5.36
C MET A 132 -7.35 -8.94 5.64
N PRO A 133 -8.05 -7.95 5.04
CA PRO A 133 -7.78 -6.55 5.30
C PRO A 133 -8.07 -6.20 6.77
N TYR A 134 -7.54 -5.06 7.21
CA TYR A 134 -7.97 -4.48 8.47
C TYR A 134 -9.47 -4.11 8.40
N PRO A 135 -10.17 -4.11 9.55
CA PRO A 135 -11.57 -3.69 9.62
C PRO A 135 -11.81 -2.26 9.10
N GLU A 136 -13.03 -1.95 8.69
CA GLU A 136 -13.38 -0.63 8.12
C GLU A 136 -13.03 0.55 9.05
N ASN A 137 -13.16 0.37 10.36
CA ASN A 137 -12.86 1.41 11.34
C ASN A 137 -11.36 1.60 11.61
N TRP A 138 -10.50 0.76 11.03
CA TRP A 138 -9.05 0.94 11.09
C TRP A 138 -8.64 2.07 10.13
N THR A 139 -7.71 2.91 10.57
CA THR A 139 -7.09 3.93 9.71
C THR A 139 -5.57 3.90 9.87
N PRO A 140 -4.80 4.33 8.86
CA PRO A 140 -3.34 4.42 9.00
C PRO A 140 -2.91 5.24 10.22
N GLU A 141 -3.59 6.36 10.50
CA GLU A 141 -3.27 7.25 11.61
C GLU A 141 -3.51 6.58 12.98
N THR A 142 -4.59 5.80 13.10
CA THR A 142 -4.87 5.05 14.34
C THR A 142 -3.86 3.92 14.57
N ALA A 143 -3.16 3.48 13.52
CA ALA A 143 -2.03 2.57 13.58
C ALA A 143 -0.67 3.26 13.74
N GLY A 144 -0.63 4.60 13.81
CA GLY A 144 0.62 5.37 13.86
C GLY A 144 1.42 5.34 12.56
N MET A 145 0.75 5.04 11.44
CA MET A 145 1.33 5.01 10.10
C MET A 145 1.08 6.34 9.40
N GLU A 146 2.14 6.93 8.84
CA GLU A 146 2.06 8.11 8.00
C GLU A 146 1.64 7.73 6.58
N VAL A 147 0.66 8.45 6.04
CA VAL A 147 0.18 8.30 4.67
C VAL A 147 0.06 9.67 4.00
N GLU A 148 0.55 9.78 2.78
CA GLU A 148 0.28 10.92 1.92
C GLU A 148 -0.98 10.63 1.10
N VAL A 149 -1.81 11.65 0.91
CA VAL A 149 -2.96 11.57 0.01
C VAL A 149 -2.63 12.32 -1.27
N LEU A 150 -2.41 11.59 -2.37
CA LEU A 150 -2.13 12.16 -3.68
C LEU A 150 -3.38 12.77 -4.30
N GLN A 151 -3.40 14.08 -4.45
CA GLN A 151 -4.52 14.82 -5.04
C GLN A 151 -4.19 15.38 -6.43
N PRO A 152 -5.10 15.25 -7.41
CA PRO A 152 -6.08 14.17 -7.61
C PRO A 152 -5.36 12.84 -7.91
N PRO A 153 -5.89 11.64 -7.58
CA PRO A 153 -7.31 11.28 -7.39
C PRO A 153 -7.77 11.05 -5.94
N GLY A 154 -6.93 11.32 -4.94
CA GLY A 154 -7.17 11.01 -3.53
C GLY A 154 -6.65 9.65 -3.09
N LEU A 155 -5.65 9.10 -3.79
CA LEU A 155 -5.04 7.81 -3.43
C LEU A 155 -4.11 7.98 -2.23
N MET A 156 -4.16 7.02 -1.32
CA MET A 156 -3.28 6.97 -0.16
C MET A 156 -2.00 6.21 -0.51
N LEU A 157 -0.85 6.79 -0.18
CA LEU A 157 0.45 6.14 -0.28
C LEU A 157 1.15 6.17 1.07
N THR A 158 1.68 5.03 1.48
CA THR A 158 2.57 4.92 2.63
C THR A 158 3.96 5.40 2.26
N GLU A 159 4.77 5.70 3.29
CA GLU A 159 6.19 6.00 3.15
C GLU A 159 6.93 4.94 2.32
N ALA A 160 6.62 3.66 2.54
CA ALA A 160 7.27 2.54 1.87
C ALA A 160 7.08 2.55 0.35
N ARG A 161 6.01 3.20 -0.14
CA ARG A 161 5.71 3.37 -1.57
C ARG A 161 6.25 4.68 -2.14
N GLN A 162 6.92 5.49 -1.33
CA GLN A 162 7.47 6.81 -1.67
C GLN A 162 8.97 6.86 -1.41
N PRO A 163 9.76 6.01 -2.07
CA PRO A 163 11.18 5.91 -1.76
C PRO A 163 11.96 7.20 -2.06
N GLN A 164 11.40 8.09 -2.89
CA GLN A 164 11.89 9.45 -3.13
C GLN A 164 11.91 10.37 -1.90
N LEU A 165 11.13 10.10 -0.85
CA LEU A 165 11.05 10.97 0.34
C LEU A 165 12.24 10.79 1.30
N HIS A 166 12.95 9.65 1.21
CA HIS A 166 13.98 9.27 2.19
C HIS A 166 15.37 9.13 1.59
N LEU A 167 15.45 9.10 0.26
CA LEU A 167 16.70 9.05 -0.49
C LEU A 167 16.75 10.33 -1.32
N SER A 168 16.91 11.46 -0.63
CA SER A 168 17.25 12.72 -1.29
C SER A 168 18.61 12.56 -2.00
N PRO A 169 18.81 13.17 -3.18
CA PRO A 169 20.14 13.25 -3.76
C PRO A 169 21.06 13.96 -2.75
N PRO A 170 22.36 13.59 -2.67
CA PRO A 170 23.29 14.27 -1.77
C PRO A 170 23.22 15.77 -2.02
N ASP A 171 23.10 16.54 -0.94
CA ASP A 171 23.01 18.00 -0.94
C ASP A 171 23.99 18.58 -1.96
N GLN A 172 23.46 19.14 -3.06
CA GLN A 172 24.19 20.05 -3.92
C GLN A 172 24.27 21.40 -3.19
N THR A 173 25.03 21.44 -2.09
CA THR A 173 25.51 22.70 -1.53
C THR A 173 26.91 22.96 -2.09
N ALA A 174 26.98 24.09 -2.79
CA ALA A 174 28.10 24.65 -3.51
C ALA A 174 29.28 25.04 -2.61
#